data_AF-A0A1X2AF44-F1
#
_entry.id   AF-A0A1X2AF44-F1
#
_cell.length_a   1.000
_cell.length_b   1.000
_cell.length_c   1.000
_cell.angle_alpha   90.00
_cell.angle_beta   90.00
_cell.angle_gamma   90.00
#
_symmetry.space_group_name_H-M   'P 1'
#
loop_
_entity.id
_entity.type
_entity.pdbx_description
1 polymer ?
#
loop_
_entity_poly.entity_id
_entity_poly.type
_entity_poly.pdbx_seq_one_letter_code
_entity_poly.pdbx_strand_id
1 'polypeptide(L)'
;MTSDWRSYPFQLVPGDSQLDFPAAEGEHPDQESDTWFLAGRLDATDSDRSFAFLTIFNKNRPGGTVVADFYTMALFDLDTGDYGTYTDYDMPPANMEPGARRKLDMASGHLDISYHSGAGTASWTTCLDAEGKLLPFTYRVSLVGEDHSGRRMRLDLAVTPTRAPTPVGAGTYNGKIVCFGQSETYSYFQTGLTMTGTLRWGDVVEQVYGGGGHVDRQWFPKYAGGGGSGGDPRARSHEWRTINFDNGVDLSIWRQFDRTNGNALQPFTGVTTSHPDPAIPPQCAEDVEVTISSYVRWPETMRPLVRPVAPARYMPDRHRITCATLQLDIVGEPMVPAPAHGLPIEYMEGPYRYHGTLWGKAVSGFAFNERSLALYRDWELVEVLATTVANVEPPAPGLQAAVDEVVPLVAAGRRGEAASLLGGVGRVENAALATLLEDLITVLSAAD
;
A
#
# COMPACT_ATOMS: atom_id res chain seq x y z
N MET A 1 10.59 -21.50 23.74
CA MET A 1 9.57 -20.98 22.81
C MET A 1 8.92 -22.16 22.12
N THR A 2 7.62 -22.05 21.82
CA THR A 2 6.87 -23.10 21.11
C THR A 2 6.86 -22.85 19.60
N SER A 3 6.68 -23.91 18.80
CA SER A 3 6.40 -23.83 17.36
C SER A 3 4.91 -23.75 17.05
N ASP A 4 4.05 -23.88 18.06
CA ASP A 4 2.60 -23.66 17.92
C ASP A 4 2.30 -22.17 17.99
N TRP A 5 1.99 -21.59 16.83
CA TRP A 5 1.65 -20.18 16.70
C TRP A 5 0.38 -19.79 17.48
N ARG A 6 -0.45 -20.74 17.93
CA ARG A 6 -1.63 -20.43 18.76
C ARG A 6 -1.30 -20.21 20.23
N SER A 7 -0.02 -20.15 20.59
CA SER A 7 0.45 -20.00 21.97
C SER A 7 1.65 -19.04 22.03
N TYR A 8 1.68 -18.16 23.03
CA TYR A 8 2.88 -17.39 23.35
C TYR A 8 3.72 -18.07 24.44
N PRO A 9 5.07 -17.97 24.39
CA PRO A 9 5.85 -17.32 23.34
C PRO A 9 6.04 -18.20 22.10
N PHE A 10 5.87 -17.62 20.91
CA PHE A 10 6.03 -18.29 19.61
C PHE A 10 7.23 -17.71 18.86
N GLN A 11 8.01 -18.55 18.19
CA GLN A 11 9.14 -18.11 17.38
C GLN A 11 8.84 -18.39 15.91
N LEU A 12 8.76 -17.33 15.10
CA LEU A 12 8.47 -17.47 13.67
C LEU A 12 9.70 -17.95 12.89
N VAL A 13 10.88 -17.40 13.22
CA VAL A 13 12.16 -17.77 12.61
C VAL A 13 13.11 -18.26 13.69
N PRO A 14 13.51 -19.55 13.68
CA PRO A 14 14.39 -20.10 14.70
C PRO A 14 15.69 -19.34 14.86
N GLY A 15 15.95 -18.85 16.07
CA GLY A 15 17.17 -18.15 16.43
C GLY A 15 17.17 -16.64 16.15
N ASP A 16 16.09 -16.09 15.63
CA ASP A 16 15.94 -14.66 15.38
C ASP A 16 14.97 -14.01 16.38
N SER A 17 15.52 -13.28 17.35
CA SER A 17 14.72 -12.66 18.41
C SER A 17 13.85 -11.49 17.93
N GLN A 18 14.11 -10.94 16.74
CA GLN A 18 13.26 -9.89 16.16
C GLN A 18 11.89 -10.45 15.73
N LEU A 19 11.79 -11.77 15.55
CA LEU A 19 10.58 -12.47 15.14
C LEU A 19 10.07 -13.44 16.22
N ASP A 20 10.32 -13.08 17.49
CA ASP A 20 9.77 -13.74 18.67
C ASP A 20 8.48 -13.02 19.13
N PHE A 21 7.41 -13.79 19.29
CA PHE A 21 6.08 -13.32 19.66
C PHE A 21 5.82 -13.56 21.15
N PRO A 22 5.19 -12.61 21.86
CA PRO A 22 4.44 -11.45 21.33
C PRO A 22 5.27 -10.19 21.04
N ALA A 23 6.58 -10.20 21.30
CA ALA A 23 7.41 -9.00 21.21
C ALA A 23 7.44 -8.38 19.81
N ALA A 24 7.49 -9.19 18.75
CA ALA A 24 7.47 -8.77 17.36
C ALA A 24 6.18 -8.03 16.93
N GLU A 25 5.11 -8.11 17.72
CA GLU A 25 3.88 -7.36 17.45
C GLU A 25 3.92 -5.94 18.05
N GLY A 26 4.68 -5.74 19.12
CA GLY A 26 4.81 -4.45 19.80
C GLY A 26 5.78 -3.48 19.14
N GLU A 27 6.09 -2.39 19.85
CA GLU A 27 7.11 -1.42 19.45
C GLU A 27 8.51 -2.04 19.48
N HIS A 28 9.30 -1.73 18.45
CA HIS A 28 10.75 -1.92 18.43
C HIS A 28 11.46 -0.59 18.78
N PRO A 29 11.95 -0.41 20.03
CA PRO A 29 12.44 0.88 20.49
C PRO A 29 13.74 1.33 19.82
N ASP A 30 14.53 0.37 19.35
CA ASP A 30 15.80 0.55 18.65
C ASP A 30 15.64 0.90 17.16
N GLN A 31 14.41 0.87 16.65
CA GLN A 31 14.09 1.16 15.26
C GLN A 31 13.54 2.59 15.13
N GLU A 32 14.01 3.32 14.12
CA GLU A 32 13.50 4.67 13.85
C GLU A 32 12.10 4.65 13.23
N SER A 33 11.78 3.63 12.44
CA SER A 33 10.44 3.47 11.87
C SER A 33 9.82 2.13 12.22
N ASP A 34 8.52 2.16 12.53
CA ASP A 34 7.74 0.96 12.87
C ASP A 34 6.31 1.13 12.31
N THR A 35 5.84 0.16 11.54
CA THR A 35 4.61 0.24 10.73
C THR A 35 3.65 -0.89 11.07
N TRP A 36 2.46 -0.55 11.56
CA TRP A 36 1.36 -1.48 11.75
C TRP A 36 0.30 -1.23 10.70
N PHE A 37 0.10 -2.21 9.83
CA PHE A 37 -0.88 -2.16 8.75
C PHE A 37 -1.95 -3.22 8.98
N LEU A 38 -3.21 -2.84 8.78
CA LEU A 38 -4.33 -3.77 8.73
C LEU A 38 -5.29 -3.33 7.62
N ALA A 39 -5.64 -4.26 6.73
CA ALA A 39 -6.67 -4.07 5.74
C ALA A 39 -7.55 -5.31 5.58
N GLY A 40 -8.76 -5.11 5.09
CA GLY A 40 -9.70 -6.22 4.89
C GLY A 40 -10.96 -5.85 4.15
N ARG A 41 -11.62 -6.88 3.64
CA ARG A 41 -12.99 -6.79 3.10
C ARG A 41 -13.99 -7.08 4.21
N LEU A 42 -15.08 -6.34 4.20
CA LEU A 42 -16.20 -6.46 5.11
C LEU A 42 -17.49 -6.57 4.31
N ASP A 43 -18.42 -7.41 4.75
CA ASP A 43 -19.77 -7.49 4.23
C ASP A 43 -20.74 -7.13 5.38
N ALA A 44 -21.80 -6.38 5.05
CA ALA A 44 -22.84 -6.07 6.00
C ALA A 44 -23.65 -7.32 6.37
N THR A 45 -24.11 -7.40 7.62
CA THR A 45 -24.84 -8.57 8.12
C THR A 45 -26.31 -8.55 7.70
N ASP A 46 -26.90 -7.34 7.66
CA ASP A 46 -28.34 -7.13 7.47
C ASP A 46 -28.67 -6.50 6.09
N SER A 47 -27.67 -6.31 5.23
CA SER A 47 -27.83 -5.78 3.87
C SER A 47 -26.85 -6.44 2.91
N ASP A 48 -27.09 -6.32 1.60
CA ASP A 48 -26.20 -6.87 0.55
C ASP A 48 -24.98 -5.96 0.28
N ARG A 49 -24.63 -5.07 1.22
CA ARG A 49 -23.55 -4.09 1.03
C ARG A 49 -22.19 -4.68 1.35
N SER A 50 -21.19 -4.30 0.56
CA SER A 50 -19.80 -4.67 0.76
C SER A 50 -18.92 -3.44 0.94
N PHE A 51 -18.01 -3.52 1.90
CA PHE A 51 -17.04 -2.49 2.22
C PHE A 51 -15.62 -3.06 2.22
N ALA A 52 -14.65 -2.16 2.18
CA ALA A 52 -13.30 -2.48 2.57
C ALA A 52 -12.72 -1.38 3.45
N PHE A 53 -11.63 -1.69 4.14
CA PHE A 53 -10.92 -0.71 4.93
C PHE A 53 -9.41 -0.98 4.90
N LEU A 54 -8.65 0.06 5.19
CA LEU A 54 -7.26 -0.06 5.58
C LEU A 54 -6.97 0.88 6.74
N THR A 55 -5.92 0.58 7.49
CA THR A 55 -5.36 1.48 8.49
C THR A 55 -3.86 1.28 8.62
N ILE A 56 -3.18 2.39 8.94
CA ILE A 56 -1.73 2.45 9.15
C ILE A 56 -1.51 3.23 10.44
N PHE A 57 -0.85 2.60 11.41
CA PHE A 57 -0.18 3.31 12.49
C PHE A 57 1.30 3.32 12.16
N ASN A 58 1.93 4.47 12.27
CA ASN A 58 3.32 4.61 11.87
C ASN A 58 4.10 5.44 12.88
N LYS A 59 5.12 4.81 13.46
CA LYS A 59 6.19 5.48 14.19
C LYS A 59 7.24 5.92 13.17
N ASN A 60 7.63 7.18 13.19
CA ASN A 60 8.78 7.71 12.46
C ASN A 60 9.56 8.66 13.35
N ARG A 61 10.77 8.25 13.72
CA ARG A 61 11.65 9.02 14.60
C ARG A 61 13.03 9.23 13.97
N PRO A 62 13.15 10.03 12.90
CA PRO A 62 14.44 10.28 12.24
C PRO A 62 15.50 10.79 13.23
N GLY A 63 16.63 10.10 13.31
CA GLY A 63 17.71 10.42 14.26
C GLY A 63 17.29 10.36 15.72
N GLY A 64 16.19 9.65 16.05
CA GLY A 64 15.65 9.44 17.40
C GLY A 64 15.10 10.68 18.11
N THR A 65 15.13 11.86 17.48
CA THR A 65 14.81 13.15 18.13
C THR A 65 13.65 13.88 17.45
N VAL A 66 13.55 13.77 16.13
CA VAL A 66 12.38 14.22 15.38
C VAL A 66 11.29 13.18 15.59
N VAL A 67 10.05 13.62 15.74
CA VAL A 67 8.88 12.74 15.72
C VAL A 67 7.99 13.18 14.58
N ALA A 68 7.69 12.23 13.70
CA ALA A 68 6.85 12.40 12.52
C ALA A 68 5.87 11.22 12.42
N ASP A 69 5.34 10.82 13.57
CA ASP A 69 4.42 9.69 13.71
C ASP A 69 3.09 10.06 13.03
N PHE A 70 2.43 9.09 12.40
CA PHE A 70 1.15 9.32 11.75
C PHE A 70 0.19 8.15 11.91
N TYR A 71 -1.09 8.46 11.72
CA TYR A 71 -2.16 7.50 11.65
C TYR A 71 -2.96 7.74 10.38
N THR A 72 -3.32 6.68 9.68
CA THR A 72 -4.22 6.71 8.52
C THR A 72 -5.31 5.67 8.66
N MET A 73 -6.52 6.02 8.22
CA MET A 73 -7.57 5.04 7.93
C MET A 73 -8.33 5.42 6.68
N ALA A 74 -8.83 4.41 5.97
CA ALA A 74 -9.76 4.61 4.87
C ALA A 74 -10.89 3.59 4.91
N LEU A 75 -12.06 4.01 4.44
CA LEU A 75 -13.23 3.18 4.19
C LEU A 75 -13.58 3.27 2.72
N PHE A 76 -13.96 2.14 2.13
CA PHE A 76 -14.33 2.01 0.73
C PHE A 76 -15.71 1.37 0.66
N ASP A 77 -16.62 1.97 -0.08
CA ASP A 77 -17.87 1.35 -0.49
C ASP A 77 -17.63 0.61 -1.80
N LEU A 78 -17.67 -0.73 -1.76
CA LEU A 78 -17.33 -1.57 -2.91
C LEU A 78 -18.45 -1.64 -3.94
N ASP A 79 -19.65 -1.19 -3.59
CA ASP A 79 -20.83 -1.20 -4.45
C ASP A 79 -20.96 0.11 -5.24
N THR A 80 -20.66 1.24 -4.60
CA THR A 80 -20.74 2.56 -5.24
C THR A 80 -19.40 3.06 -5.78
N GLY A 81 -18.28 2.49 -5.32
CA GLY A 81 -16.94 2.99 -5.60
C GLY A 81 -16.60 4.29 -4.86
N ASP A 82 -17.37 4.67 -3.83
CA ASP A 82 -17.07 5.82 -2.96
C ASP A 82 -15.97 5.45 -1.97
N TYR A 83 -15.15 6.42 -1.56
CA TYR A 83 -14.15 6.21 -0.52
C TYR A 83 -13.93 7.43 0.35
N GLY A 84 -13.63 7.18 1.62
CA GLY A 84 -13.24 8.17 2.61
C GLY A 84 -11.87 7.82 3.15
N THR A 85 -11.04 8.83 3.40
CA THR A 85 -9.72 8.65 4.01
C THR A 85 -9.44 9.76 4.99
N TYR A 86 -8.69 9.43 6.04
CA TYR A 86 -8.25 10.33 7.09
C TYR A 86 -6.79 10.04 7.40
N THR A 87 -5.96 11.07 7.43
CA THR A 87 -4.56 10.99 7.87
C THR A 87 -4.31 12.11 8.87
N ASP A 88 -3.76 11.78 10.03
CA ASP A 88 -3.35 12.73 11.06
C ASP A 88 -1.87 12.55 11.40
N TYR A 89 -1.21 13.67 11.73
CA TYR A 89 0.22 13.73 11.97
C TYR A 89 0.56 14.24 13.37
N ASP A 90 1.59 13.65 13.96
CA ASP A 90 2.31 14.13 15.14
C ASP A 90 3.70 14.54 14.68
N MET A 91 3.82 15.81 14.25
CA MET A 91 5.07 16.32 13.69
C MET A 91 5.32 17.80 14.00
N PRO A 92 6.57 18.27 13.90
CA PRO A 92 6.89 19.69 13.98
C PRO A 92 6.20 20.53 12.90
N PRO A 93 5.90 21.81 13.18
CA PRO A 93 6.12 22.48 14.46
C PRO A 93 5.05 22.16 15.53
N ALA A 94 3.91 21.58 15.14
CA ALA A 94 2.75 21.43 16.01
C ALA A 94 3.05 20.62 17.29
N ASN A 95 3.85 19.57 17.19
CA ASN A 95 4.21 18.74 18.35
C ASN A 95 5.34 19.32 19.22
N MET A 96 5.89 20.48 18.83
CA MET A 96 6.90 21.20 19.60
C MET A 96 6.30 22.37 20.39
N GLU A 97 5.01 22.68 20.19
CA GLU A 97 4.34 23.76 20.91
C GLU A 97 4.27 23.47 22.42
N PRO A 98 4.37 24.49 23.30
CA PRO A 98 4.29 24.30 24.75
C PRO A 98 3.02 23.56 25.18
N GLY A 99 3.18 22.42 25.87
CA GLY A 99 2.07 21.60 26.35
C GLY A 99 1.54 20.59 25.32
N ALA A 100 2.12 20.52 24.11
CA ALA A 100 1.85 19.45 23.17
C ALA A 100 2.15 18.09 23.81
N ARG A 101 1.26 17.13 23.58
CA ARG A 101 1.45 15.73 23.98
C ARG A 101 1.69 14.90 22.73
N ARG A 102 2.49 13.85 22.87
CA ARG A 102 2.63 12.83 21.83
C ARG A 102 1.26 12.23 21.53
N LYS A 103 0.97 12.01 20.25
CA LYS A 103 -0.29 11.40 19.83
C LYS A 103 -0.19 9.89 19.79
N LEU A 104 0.97 9.31 19.51
CA LEU A 104 1.16 7.86 19.41
C LEU A 104 1.70 7.28 20.73
N ASP A 105 0.91 6.40 21.35
CA ASP A 105 1.32 5.55 22.47
C ASP A 105 1.49 4.10 21.97
N MET A 106 2.55 3.42 22.40
CA MET A 106 2.86 2.05 22.02
C MET A 106 3.48 1.29 23.20
N ALA A 107 3.17 0.01 23.33
CA ALA A 107 3.84 -0.89 24.25
C ALA A 107 4.93 -1.72 23.54
N SER A 108 6.01 -2.02 24.26
CA SER A 108 6.93 -3.09 23.87
C SER A 108 6.42 -4.44 24.37
N GLY A 109 6.80 -5.53 23.68
CA GLY A 109 6.55 -6.90 24.14
C GLY A 109 5.21 -7.50 23.73
N HIS A 110 4.24 -6.70 23.29
CA HIS A 110 2.98 -7.14 22.68
C HIS A 110 2.32 -5.97 21.94
N LEU A 111 1.29 -6.26 21.14
CA LEU A 111 0.53 -5.21 20.45
C LEU A 111 -0.39 -4.47 21.42
N ASP A 112 -0.03 -3.24 21.73
CA ASP A 112 -0.90 -2.27 22.39
C ASP A 112 -0.51 -0.88 21.85
N ILE A 113 -1.26 -0.42 20.85
CA ILE A 113 -1.01 0.86 20.20
C ILE A 113 -2.26 1.73 20.22
N SER A 114 -2.08 3.03 20.44
CA SER A 114 -3.15 4.01 20.31
C SER A 114 -2.66 5.33 19.74
N TYR A 115 -3.52 6.01 18.99
CA TYR A 115 -3.24 7.30 18.37
C TYR A 115 -4.33 8.32 18.70
N HIS A 116 -3.95 9.41 19.36
CA HIS A 116 -4.84 10.48 19.81
C HIS A 116 -4.94 11.59 18.76
N SER A 117 -5.97 11.52 17.93
CA SER A 117 -6.22 12.48 16.85
C SER A 117 -7.33 13.49 17.20
N GLY A 118 -7.54 14.48 16.32
CA GLY A 118 -8.69 15.38 16.42
C GLY A 118 -10.05 14.68 16.25
N ALA A 119 -10.09 13.51 15.60
CA ALA A 119 -11.29 12.70 15.43
C ALA A 119 -11.58 11.75 16.61
N GLY A 120 -10.66 11.67 17.58
CA GLY A 120 -10.71 10.76 18.73
C GLY A 120 -9.48 9.85 18.79
N THR A 121 -9.55 8.83 19.65
CA THR A 121 -8.48 7.86 19.81
C THR A 121 -8.73 6.62 18.95
N ALA A 122 -7.80 6.35 18.03
CA ALA A 122 -7.72 5.06 17.35
C ALA A 122 -6.85 4.10 18.18
N SER A 123 -7.14 2.80 18.16
CA SER A 123 -6.40 1.80 18.94
C SER A 123 -6.41 0.43 18.29
N TRP A 124 -5.33 -0.33 18.48
CA TRP A 124 -5.22 -1.73 18.11
C TRP A 124 -4.48 -2.47 19.23
N THR A 125 -5.16 -3.38 19.93
CA THR A 125 -4.65 -4.02 21.14
C THR A 125 -4.88 -5.52 21.14
N THR A 126 -3.92 -6.28 21.69
CA THR A 126 -4.07 -7.72 21.95
C THR A 126 -5.11 -7.94 23.05
N CYS A 127 -6.04 -8.85 22.80
CA CYS A 127 -7.07 -9.25 23.76
C CYS A 127 -6.46 -10.05 24.91
N LEU A 128 -7.12 -9.98 26.07
CA LEU A 128 -6.79 -10.77 27.25
C LEU A 128 -7.86 -11.84 27.50
N ASP A 129 -7.46 -12.99 28.03
CA ASP A 129 -8.36 -14.01 28.57
C ASP A 129 -8.93 -13.59 29.94
N ALA A 130 -9.76 -14.46 30.53
CA ALA A 130 -10.40 -14.19 31.82
C ALA A 130 -9.40 -14.08 32.98
N GLU A 131 -8.22 -14.67 32.83
CA GLU A 131 -7.12 -14.65 33.79
C GLU A 131 -6.13 -13.49 33.55
N GLY A 132 -6.40 -12.65 32.54
CA GLY A 132 -5.57 -11.50 32.19
C GLY A 132 -4.32 -11.84 31.38
N LYS A 133 -4.25 -13.02 30.75
CA LYS A 133 -3.15 -13.39 29.85
C LYS A 133 -3.49 -13.01 28.41
N LEU A 134 -2.45 -12.71 27.63
CA LEU A 134 -2.59 -12.40 26.21
C LEU A 134 -3.19 -13.58 25.43
N LEU A 135 -4.22 -13.31 24.64
CA LEU A 135 -4.76 -14.23 23.65
C LEU A 135 -3.95 -14.09 22.35
N PRO A 136 -3.24 -15.14 21.90
CA PRO A 136 -2.38 -15.04 20.73
C PRO A 136 -3.10 -14.56 19.49
N PHE A 137 -2.54 -13.52 18.88
CA PHE A 137 -2.99 -12.92 17.63
C PHE A 137 -4.46 -12.47 17.63
N THR A 138 -5.10 -12.33 18.79
CA THR A 138 -6.50 -11.92 18.88
C THR A 138 -6.56 -10.47 19.30
N TYR A 139 -7.27 -9.64 18.52
CA TYR A 139 -7.18 -8.19 18.67
C TYR A 139 -8.54 -7.51 18.81
N ARG A 140 -8.51 -6.37 19.51
CA ARG A 140 -9.53 -5.33 19.45
C ARG A 140 -8.99 -4.17 18.61
N VAL A 141 -9.76 -3.73 17.63
CA VAL A 141 -9.42 -2.61 16.77
C VAL A 141 -10.54 -1.57 16.84
N SER A 142 -10.18 -0.31 17.06
CA SER A 142 -11.10 0.85 17.02
C SER A 142 -10.43 1.93 16.20
N LEU A 143 -11.00 2.24 15.03
CA LEU A 143 -10.50 3.25 14.11
C LEU A 143 -11.46 4.42 14.08
N VAL A 144 -10.93 5.64 13.99
CA VAL A 144 -11.73 6.87 13.96
C VAL A 144 -11.11 7.89 13.03
N GLY A 145 -11.94 8.63 12.30
CA GLY A 145 -11.48 9.65 11.36
C GLY A 145 -12.61 10.53 10.85
N GLU A 146 -12.27 11.44 9.96
CA GLU A 146 -13.20 12.26 9.19
C GLU A 146 -12.73 12.28 7.74
N ASP A 147 -13.60 11.94 6.80
CA ASP A 147 -13.21 11.91 5.39
C ASP A 147 -13.05 13.33 4.79
N HIS A 148 -12.57 13.39 3.56
CA HIS A 148 -12.34 14.65 2.84
C HIS A 148 -13.62 15.47 2.55
N SER A 149 -14.81 14.90 2.79
CA SER A 149 -16.11 15.56 2.70
C SER A 149 -16.68 15.92 4.08
N GLY A 150 -15.94 15.70 5.17
CA GLY A 150 -16.38 15.98 6.53
C GLY A 150 -17.25 14.89 7.15
N ARG A 151 -17.41 13.72 6.51
CA ARG A 151 -18.19 12.61 7.08
C ARG A 151 -17.35 11.90 8.13
N ARG A 152 -17.89 11.77 9.33
CA ARG A 152 -17.26 10.97 10.40
C ARG A 152 -17.14 9.51 9.98
N MET A 153 -15.98 8.92 10.26
CA MET A 153 -15.68 7.52 10.03
C MET A 153 -15.35 6.84 11.36
N ARG A 154 -15.90 5.66 11.59
CA ARG A 154 -15.55 4.79 12.72
C ARG A 154 -15.68 3.33 12.32
N LEU A 155 -14.71 2.53 12.73
CA LEU A 155 -14.72 1.08 12.55
C LEU A 155 -14.24 0.41 13.82
N ASP A 156 -15.13 -0.33 14.47
CA ASP A 156 -14.81 -1.15 15.64
C ASP A 156 -14.84 -2.63 15.22
N LEU A 157 -13.74 -3.36 15.42
CA LEU A 157 -13.62 -4.77 15.04
C LEU A 157 -13.02 -5.62 16.16
N ALA A 158 -13.53 -6.84 16.30
CA ALA A 158 -12.79 -7.97 16.82
C ALA A 158 -12.11 -8.69 15.66
N VAL A 159 -10.80 -8.90 15.74
CA VAL A 159 -9.99 -9.46 14.66
C VAL A 159 -9.22 -10.69 15.18
N THR A 160 -9.37 -11.82 14.50
CA THR A 160 -8.64 -13.06 14.81
C THR A 160 -8.13 -13.69 13.51
N PRO A 161 -6.82 -13.68 13.26
CA PRO A 161 -6.21 -14.41 12.17
C PRO A 161 -6.44 -15.91 12.32
N THR A 162 -6.59 -16.57 11.17
CA THR A 162 -6.82 -18.01 11.05
C THR A 162 -5.55 -18.75 10.62
N ARG A 163 -4.50 -18.00 10.29
CA ARG A 163 -3.20 -18.50 9.83
C ARG A 163 -2.06 -17.99 10.70
N ALA A 164 -0.97 -18.75 10.70
CA ALA A 164 0.26 -18.32 11.35
C ALA A 164 0.83 -17.07 10.65
N PRO A 165 1.59 -16.23 11.38
CA PRO A 165 2.45 -15.23 10.75
C PRO A 165 3.35 -15.87 9.69
N THR A 166 3.65 -15.14 8.63
CA THR A 166 4.50 -15.56 7.51
C THR A 166 5.63 -14.55 7.36
N PRO A 167 6.91 -14.96 7.42
CA PRO A 167 8.01 -14.04 7.19
C PRO A 167 8.03 -13.60 5.73
N VAL A 168 8.17 -12.30 5.46
CA VAL A 168 8.29 -11.81 4.07
C VAL A 168 9.53 -12.44 3.41
N GLY A 169 9.36 -12.88 2.16
CA GLY A 169 10.38 -13.63 1.43
C GLY A 169 10.54 -15.07 1.91
N ALA A 170 9.58 -15.60 2.68
CA ALA A 170 9.53 -16.99 3.14
C ALA A 170 10.86 -17.44 3.76
N GLY A 171 11.26 -18.70 3.54
CA GLY A 171 12.56 -19.23 4.00
C GLY A 171 13.78 -18.62 3.31
N THR A 172 13.60 -17.90 2.19
CA THR A 172 14.71 -17.28 1.44
C THR A 172 15.27 -16.08 2.19
N TYR A 173 14.40 -15.22 2.72
CA TYR A 173 14.77 -14.01 3.45
C TYR A 173 14.49 -14.09 4.95
N ASN A 174 13.65 -15.03 5.38
CA ASN A 174 13.22 -15.20 6.76
C ASN A 174 12.73 -13.88 7.39
N GLY A 175 12.01 -13.06 6.61
CA GLY A 175 11.43 -11.82 7.08
C GLY A 175 12.41 -10.67 7.14
N LYS A 176 13.69 -10.88 6.81
CA LYS A 176 14.73 -9.86 6.81
C LYS A 176 15.11 -9.46 5.40
N ILE A 177 14.64 -8.29 4.97
CA ILE A 177 14.71 -7.83 3.58
C ILE A 177 15.48 -6.51 3.46
N VAL A 178 15.85 -6.17 2.23
CA VAL A 178 16.22 -4.79 1.87
C VAL A 178 14.95 -4.07 1.43
N CYS A 179 14.58 -3.01 2.16
CA CYS A 179 13.42 -2.20 1.84
C CYS A 179 13.80 -0.71 1.83
N PHE A 180 13.35 0.04 0.81
CA PHE A 180 13.70 1.45 0.59
C PHE A 180 15.21 1.74 0.64
N GLY A 181 16.04 0.80 0.18
CA GLY A 181 17.51 0.89 0.22
C GLY A 181 18.13 0.65 1.60
N GLN A 182 17.35 0.18 2.57
CA GLN A 182 17.79 -0.13 3.93
C GLN A 182 17.87 -1.63 4.13
N SER A 183 19.09 -2.14 4.34
CA SER A 183 19.30 -3.49 4.88
C SER A 183 18.76 -3.58 6.31
N GLU A 184 18.59 -4.79 6.83
CA GLU A 184 18.11 -5.03 8.20
C GLU A 184 16.68 -4.51 8.44
N THR A 185 15.88 -4.37 7.38
CA THR A 185 14.44 -4.17 7.53
C THR A 185 13.79 -5.52 7.79
N TYR A 186 12.97 -5.60 8.83
CA TYR A 186 12.21 -6.81 9.12
C TYR A 186 10.75 -6.63 8.73
N SER A 187 10.14 -7.71 8.26
CA SER A 187 8.72 -7.76 7.96
C SER A 187 8.15 -9.17 8.04
N TYR A 188 6.94 -9.25 8.56
CA TYR A 188 6.08 -10.42 8.45
C TYR A 188 4.66 -9.96 8.17
N PHE A 189 3.85 -10.88 7.67
CA PHE A 189 2.43 -10.65 7.52
C PHE A 189 1.61 -11.80 8.09
N GLN A 190 0.33 -11.54 8.33
CA GLN A 190 -0.63 -12.55 8.76
C GLN A 190 -1.94 -12.38 8.01
N THR A 191 -2.48 -13.50 7.51
CA THR A 191 -3.67 -13.49 6.65
C THR A 191 -4.77 -14.42 7.14
N GLY A 192 -5.88 -14.45 6.40
CA GLY A 192 -7.10 -15.15 6.77
C GLY A 192 -7.68 -14.56 8.05
N LEU A 193 -8.23 -13.35 8.00
CA LEU A 193 -8.71 -12.66 9.19
C LEU A 193 -10.20 -12.91 9.39
N THR A 194 -10.59 -13.45 10.53
CA THR A 194 -11.99 -13.39 10.98
C THR A 194 -12.21 -12.03 11.64
N MET A 195 -13.10 -11.24 11.07
CA MET A 195 -13.40 -9.88 11.52
C MET A 195 -14.89 -9.76 11.77
N THR A 196 -15.28 -9.16 12.89
CA THR A 196 -16.68 -8.84 13.20
C THR A 196 -16.77 -7.53 13.96
N GLY A 197 -17.81 -6.73 13.72
CA GLY A 197 -18.03 -5.52 14.50
C GLY A 197 -18.96 -4.53 13.83
N THR A 198 -18.66 -3.23 13.96
CA THR A 198 -19.55 -2.15 13.50
C THR A 198 -18.79 -1.13 12.66
N LEU A 199 -19.35 -0.80 11.51
CA LEU A 199 -18.90 0.28 10.65
C LEU A 199 -19.86 1.47 10.78
N ARG A 200 -19.31 2.68 10.88
CA ARG A 200 -20.06 3.94 10.78
C ARG A 200 -19.36 4.90 9.83
N TRP A 201 -20.09 5.42 8.85
CA TRP A 201 -19.57 6.39 7.90
C TRP A 201 -20.64 7.39 7.48
N GLY A 202 -20.56 8.62 8.01
CA GLY A 202 -21.65 9.58 7.91
C GLY A 202 -22.93 9.03 8.55
N ASP A 203 -23.99 8.91 7.76
CA ASP A 203 -25.28 8.34 8.18
C ASP A 203 -25.35 6.81 8.06
N VAL A 204 -24.36 6.18 7.41
CA VAL A 204 -24.29 4.72 7.27
C VAL A 204 -23.84 4.11 8.59
N VAL A 205 -24.60 3.12 9.08
CA VAL A 205 -24.25 2.30 10.25
C VAL A 205 -24.59 0.85 9.96
N GLU A 206 -23.59 -0.03 9.96
CA GLU A 206 -23.74 -1.44 9.60
C GLU A 206 -23.08 -2.34 10.65
N GLN A 207 -23.71 -3.47 10.98
CA GLN A 207 -22.99 -4.59 11.56
C GLN A 207 -22.27 -5.32 10.44
N VAL A 208 -20.98 -5.57 10.62
CA VAL A 208 -20.10 -6.06 9.56
C VAL A 208 -19.36 -7.31 9.99
N TYR A 209 -19.07 -8.18 9.03
CA TYR A 209 -18.18 -9.32 9.19
C TYR A 209 -17.24 -9.45 7.99
N GLY A 210 -16.13 -10.16 8.15
CA GLY A 210 -15.18 -10.41 7.07
C GLY A 210 -14.32 -11.63 7.34
N GLY A 211 -13.92 -12.31 6.25
CA GLY A 211 -13.03 -13.48 6.30
C GLY A 211 -11.70 -13.29 5.57
N GLY A 212 -11.54 -12.17 4.86
CA GLY A 212 -10.38 -11.85 4.03
C GLY A 212 -9.74 -10.54 4.47
N GLY A 213 -8.44 -10.57 4.72
CA GLY A 213 -7.67 -9.41 5.13
C GLY A 213 -6.20 -9.75 5.35
N HIS A 214 -5.46 -8.71 5.71
CA HIS A 214 -4.01 -8.74 5.82
C HIS A 214 -3.55 -7.86 6.98
N VAL A 215 -2.74 -8.42 7.86
CA VAL A 215 -1.89 -7.68 8.79
C VAL A 215 -0.50 -7.67 8.20
N ASP A 216 0.12 -6.50 8.07
CA ASP A 216 1.54 -6.37 7.77
C ASP A 216 2.25 -5.60 8.89
N ARG A 217 3.42 -6.10 9.27
CA ARG A 217 4.29 -5.50 10.26
C ARG A 217 5.64 -5.30 9.62
N GLN A 218 6.17 -4.09 9.75
CA GLN A 218 7.46 -3.74 9.19
C GLN A 218 8.18 -2.71 10.06
N TRP A 219 9.45 -2.95 10.36
CA TRP A 219 10.28 -2.00 11.11
C TRP A 219 11.65 -1.85 10.48
N PHE A 220 12.15 -0.61 10.57
CA PHE A 220 13.32 -0.16 9.84
C PHE A 220 14.36 0.44 10.78
N PRO A 221 15.65 0.20 10.52
CA PRO A 221 16.72 0.77 11.32
C PRO A 221 16.79 2.29 11.19
N LYS A 222 16.34 2.86 10.06
CA LYS A 222 16.21 4.30 9.86
C LYS A 222 14.83 4.66 9.34
N TYR A 223 14.52 5.95 9.38
CA TYR A 223 13.28 6.50 8.83
C TYR A 223 12.93 5.93 7.44
N ALA A 224 11.77 5.28 7.33
CA ALA A 224 11.32 4.61 6.10
C ALA A 224 11.21 5.58 4.90
N GLY A 225 10.74 6.81 5.13
CA GLY A 225 10.52 7.82 4.08
C GLY A 225 11.76 8.59 3.64
N GLY A 226 12.95 8.00 3.65
CA GLY A 226 14.15 8.62 3.08
C GLY A 226 15.48 8.29 3.77
N GLY A 227 15.46 7.54 4.87
CA GLY A 227 16.66 7.14 5.61
C GLY A 227 17.65 6.32 4.78
N GLY A 228 17.15 5.53 3.82
CA GLY A 228 17.94 4.79 2.83
C GLY A 228 18.37 5.59 1.60
N SER A 229 17.92 6.84 1.46
CA SER A 229 18.15 7.69 0.27
C SER A 229 18.76 9.06 0.60
N GLY A 230 19.35 9.22 1.78
CA GLY A 230 19.96 10.50 2.18
C GLY A 230 18.94 11.61 2.46
N GLY A 231 17.69 11.25 2.74
CA GLY A 231 16.62 12.16 3.16
C GLY A 231 15.64 12.56 2.05
N ASP A 232 15.82 12.12 0.80
CA ASP A 232 14.83 12.33 -0.26
C ASP A 232 13.73 11.26 -0.20
N PRO A 233 12.49 11.60 0.20
CA PRO A 233 11.40 10.64 0.28
C PRO A 233 10.95 10.10 -1.09
N ARG A 234 11.30 10.78 -2.20
CA ARG A 234 10.93 10.37 -3.57
C ARG A 234 12.07 9.67 -4.32
N ALA A 235 13.22 9.47 -3.70
CA ALA A 235 14.33 8.73 -4.32
C ALA A 235 14.06 7.21 -4.39
N ARG A 236 13.14 6.71 -3.56
CA ARG A 236 12.62 5.34 -3.60
C ARG A 236 11.11 5.39 -3.72
N SER A 237 10.54 4.41 -4.41
CA SER A 237 9.10 4.16 -4.42
C SER A 237 8.84 2.66 -4.45
N HIS A 238 7.59 2.29 -4.26
CA HIS A 238 7.17 0.89 -4.24
C HIS A 238 5.78 0.71 -4.83
N GLU A 239 5.51 -0.54 -5.18
CA GLU A 239 4.19 -1.09 -5.28
C GLU A 239 4.10 -2.31 -4.37
N TRP A 240 3.03 -2.42 -3.61
CA TRP A 240 2.77 -3.58 -2.77
C TRP A 240 1.34 -4.06 -2.94
N ARG A 241 1.15 -5.37 -2.95
CA ARG A 241 -0.17 -5.99 -3.14
C ARG A 241 -0.36 -7.09 -2.13
N THR A 242 -1.50 -7.06 -1.47
CA THR A 242 -2.00 -8.17 -0.65
C THR A 242 -3.16 -8.79 -1.39
N ILE A 243 -3.11 -10.08 -1.71
CA ILE A 243 -4.12 -10.75 -2.52
C ILE A 243 -4.64 -11.97 -1.77
N ASN A 244 -5.94 -12.04 -1.55
CA ASN A 244 -6.63 -13.21 -1.00
C ASN A 244 -7.39 -13.93 -2.12
N PHE A 245 -6.91 -15.10 -2.56
CA PHE A 245 -7.59 -15.89 -3.58
C PHE A 245 -8.69 -16.79 -3.01
N ASP A 246 -9.69 -17.07 -3.83
CA ASP A 246 -10.82 -17.97 -3.55
C ASP A 246 -10.41 -19.43 -3.28
N ASN A 247 -9.26 -19.86 -3.80
CA ASN A 247 -8.68 -21.17 -3.51
C ASN A 247 -7.99 -21.23 -2.12
N GLY A 248 -8.02 -20.13 -1.38
CA GLY A 248 -7.42 -19.99 -0.06
C GLY A 248 -5.93 -19.63 -0.07
N VAL A 249 -5.23 -19.55 -1.19
CA VAL A 249 -3.84 -19.07 -1.19
C VAL A 249 -3.82 -17.54 -1.11
N ASP A 250 -3.00 -17.00 -0.23
CA ASP A 250 -2.79 -15.55 -0.13
C ASP A 250 -1.40 -15.18 -0.62
N LEU A 251 -1.26 -14.01 -1.25
CA LEU A 251 0.01 -13.48 -1.73
C LEU A 251 0.31 -12.11 -1.11
N SER A 252 1.59 -11.87 -0.84
CA SER A 252 2.18 -10.54 -0.65
C SER A 252 3.18 -10.31 -1.78
N ILE A 253 2.94 -9.31 -2.63
CA ILE A 253 3.79 -9.00 -3.80
C ILE A 253 4.41 -7.62 -3.62
N TRP A 254 5.74 -7.56 -3.60
CA TRP A 254 6.50 -6.32 -3.48
C TRP A 254 7.24 -6.00 -4.77
N ARG A 255 7.22 -4.73 -5.16
CA ARG A 255 8.14 -4.15 -6.15
C ARG A 255 8.70 -2.86 -5.58
N GLN A 256 9.99 -2.65 -5.73
CA GLN A 256 10.67 -1.45 -5.25
C GLN A 256 11.46 -0.82 -6.38
N PHE A 257 11.51 0.51 -6.42
CA PHE A 257 12.10 1.26 -7.52
C PHE A 257 13.13 2.26 -7.03
N ASP A 258 14.27 2.30 -7.71
CA ASP A 258 15.24 3.39 -7.66
C ASP A 258 14.79 4.52 -8.57
N ARG A 259 14.15 5.53 -7.99
CA ARG A 259 13.67 6.67 -8.75
C ARG A 259 14.77 7.60 -9.24
N THR A 260 15.99 7.46 -8.71
CA THR A 260 17.16 8.23 -9.15
C THR A 260 17.87 7.57 -10.33
N ASN A 261 17.60 6.28 -10.56
CA ASN A 261 18.17 5.49 -11.64
C ASN A 261 17.07 4.95 -12.57
N GLY A 262 16.31 5.85 -13.19
CA GLY A 262 15.34 5.50 -14.23
C GLY A 262 14.23 4.54 -13.77
N ASN A 263 13.79 4.63 -12.52
CA ASN A 263 12.82 3.71 -11.90
C ASN A 263 13.30 2.25 -11.96
N ALA A 264 14.61 2.00 -11.84
CA ALA A 264 15.15 0.64 -11.86
C ALA A 264 14.62 -0.20 -10.68
N LEU A 265 14.19 -1.43 -10.95
CA LEU A 265 13.76 -2.36 -9.90
C LEU A 265 14.89 -2.65 -8.91
N GLN A 266 14.54 -2.81 -7.64
CA GLN A 266 15.46 -3.08 -6.54
C GLN A 266 15.06 -4.35 -5.79
N PRO A 267 16.03 -5.14 -5.30
CA PRO A 267 15.77 -6.16 -4.29
C PRO A 267 15.33 -5.52 -2.96
N PHE A 268 14.45 -6.11 -2.18
CA PHE A 268 13.60 -7.27 -2.50
C PHE A 268 12.46 -6.87 -3.45
N THR A 269 12.26 -7.65 -4.54
CA THR A 269 11.09 -7.57 -5.42
C THR A 269 10.66 -9.01 -5.70
N GLY A 270 9.43 -9.36 -5.33
CA GLY A 270 9.00 -10.75 -5.37
C GLY A 270 7.62 -11.01 -4.76
N VAL A 271 7.21 -12.26 -4.80
CA VAL A 271 5.97 -12.82 -4.26
C VAL A 271 6.31 -13.69 -3.05
N THR A 272 5.60 -13.48 -1.94
CA THR A 272 5.57 -14.41 -0.80
C THR A 272 4.19 -15.05 -0.71
N THR A 273 4.10 -16.37 -0.71
CA THR A 273 2.83 -17.11 -0.57
C THR A 273 2.51 -17.40 0.90
N SER A 274 1.22 -17.48 1.22
CA SER A 274 0.72 -18.03 2.49
C SER A 274 -0.44 -18.99 2.20
N HIS A 275 -0.42 -20.13 2.89
CA HIS A 275 -1.30 -21.26 2.60
C HIS A 275 -2.26 -21.52 3.77
N PRO A 276 -3.49 -22.01 3.50
CA PRO A 276 -4.43 -22.37 4.55
C PRO A 276 -4.03 -23.66 5.27
N ASP A 277 -3.34 -24.58 4.58
CA ASP A 277 -2.77 -25.78 5.18
C ASP A 277 -1.40 -25.44 5.82
N PRO A 278 -1.28 -25.50 7.16
CA PRO A 278 -0.03 -25.17 7.84
C PRO A 278 1.11 -26.16 7.56
N ALA A 279 0.84 -27.32 6.96
CA ALA A 279 1.88 -28.25 6.52
C ALA A 279 2.57 -27.81 5.23
N ILE A 280 2.01 -26.85 4.48
CA ILE A 280 2.60 -26.31 3.26
C ILE A 280 3.39 -25.05 3.62
N PRO A 281 4.74 -25.07 3.50
CA PRO A 281 5.54 -23.90 3.82
C PRO A 281 5.29 -22.77 2.81
N PRO A 282 5.43 -21.50 3.23
CA PRO A 282 5.40 -20.36 2.33
C PRO A 282 6.54 -20.45 1.29
N GLN A 283 6.32 -19.88 0.12
CA GLN A 283 7.28 -19.83 -0.98
C GLN A 283 7.63 -18.38 -1.31
N CYS A 284 8.86 -18.18 -1.79
CA CYS A 284 9.32 -16.91 -2.33
C CYS A 284 9.63 -17.10 -3.82
N ALA A 285 9.07 -16.24 -4.67
CA ALA A 285 9.36 -16.20 -6.10
C ALA A 285 9.71 -14.78 -6.52
N GLU A 286 10.83 -14.61 -7.23
CA GLU A 286 11.38 -13.28 -7.57
C GLU A 286 11.34 -12.98 -9.07
N ASP A 287 10.84 -13.92 -9.88
CA ASP A 287 10.57 -13.78 -11.31
C ASP A 287 9.18 -13.16 -11.57
N VAL A 288 8.76 -12.23 -10.71
CA VAL A 288 7.49 -11.52 -10.86
C VAL A 288 7.63 -10.36 -11.85
N GLU A 289 6.73 -10.34 -12.82
CA GLU A 289 6.60 -9.26 -13.80
C GLU A 289 5.24 -8.62 -13.66
N VAL A 290 5.21 -7.30 -13.81
CA VAL A 290 3.97 -6.51 -13.78
C VAL A 290 3.95 -5.62 -15.01
N THR A 291 2.95 -5.84 -15.86
CA THR A 291 2.71 -5.03 -17.05
C THR A 291 1.53 -4.10 -16.79
N ILE A 292 1.77 -2.79 -16.81
CA ILE A 292 0.74 -1.78 -16.63
C ILE A 292 -0.04 -1.62 -17.93
N SER A 293 -1.36 -1.59 -17.84
CA SER A 293 -2.27 -1.39 -18.99
C SER A 293 -3.05 -0.08 -18.90
N SER A 294 -3.10 0.55 -17.74
CA SER A 294 -3.63 1.91 -17.59
C SER A 294 -2.98 2.66 -16.44
N TYR A 295 -3.08 3.98 -16.50
CA TYR A 295 -2.70 4.88 -15.42
C TYR A 295 -3.89 5.75 -15.03
N VAL A 296 -3.86 6.23 -13.79
CA VAL A 296 -4.83 7.18 -13.28
C VAL A 296 -4.13 8.45 -12.82
N ARG A 297 -4.68 9.61 -13.16
CA ARG A 297 -4.14 10.90 -12.72
C ARG A 297 -4.40 11.07 -11.22
N TRP A 298 -3.43 11.61 -10.51
CA TRP A 298 -3.54 11.93 -9.09
C TRP A 298 -4.75 12.86 -8.83
N PRO A 299 -5.60 12.58 -7.82
CA PRO A 299 -6.73 13.44 -7.49
C PRO A 299 -6.28 14.64 -6.66
N GLU A 300 -6.59 15.85 -7.11
CA GLU A 300 -6.21 17.10 -6.43
C GLU A 300 -7.03 17.39 -5.15
N THR A 301 -8.03 16.56 -4.85
CA THR A 301 -8.73 16.56 -3.56
C THR A 301 -7.82 16.10 -2.41
N MET A 302 -6.75 15.36 -2.72
CA MET A 302 -5.77 14.89 -1.76
C MET A 302 -4.44 15.60 -1.95
N ARG A 303 -3.89 16.13 -0.86
CA ARG A 303 -2.61 16.83 -0.84
C ARG A 303 -1.60 16.02 -0.01
N PRO A 304 -0.51 15.55 -0.61
CA PRO A 304 0.62 15.02 0.15
C PRO A 304 1.22 16.07 1.09
N LEU A 305 1.82 15.63 2.18
CA LEU A 305 2.50 16.53 3.14
C LEU A 305 3.67 17.27 2.48
N VAL A 306 4.52 16.54 1.74
CA VAL A 306 5.64 17.12 1.00
C VAL A 306 5.13 17.58 -0.35
N ARG A 307 5.30 18.88 -0.63
CA ARG A 307 4.90 19.50 -1.89
C ARG A 307 5.30 18.62 -3.09
N PRO A 308 4.36 18.30 -4.00
CA PRO A 308 4.67 17.57 -5.21
C PRO A 308 5.68 18.29 -6.11
N VAL A 309 6.52 17.53 -6.81
CA VAL A 309 7.55 18.07 -7.72
C VAL A 309 6.93 18.67 -8.99
N ALA A 310 5.83 18.09 -9.46
CA ALA A 310 5.10 18.53 -10.65
C ALA A 310 3.59 18.48 -10.41
N PRO A 311 2.79 19.33 -11.09
CA PRO A 311 1.33 19.31 -10.97
C PRO A 311 0.71 18.06 -11.59
N ALA A 312 1.19 17.62 -12.76
CA ALA A 312 0.74 16.42 -13.44
C ALA A 312 1.46 15.19 -12.87
N ARG A 313 0.68 14.23 -12.35
CA ARG A 313 1.19 13.02 -11.70
C ARG A 313 0.25 11.88 -12.01
N TYR A 314 0.81 10.74 -12.43
CA TYR A 314 0.04 9.57 -12.82
C TYR A 314 0.51 8.36 -12.01
N MET A 315 -0.44 7.55 -11.55
CA MET A 315 -0.19 6.32 -10.80
C MET A 315 -0.53 5.11 -11.68
N PRO A 316 0.23 4.02 -11.63
CA PRO A 316 -0.17 2.74 -12.23
C PRO A 316 -1.56 2.34 -11.73
N ASP A 317 -2.43 1.87 -12.62
CA ASP A 317 -3.83 1.56 -12.28
C ASP A 317 -4.18 0.11 -12.60
N ARG A 318 -4.55 -0.22 -13.84
CA ARG A 318 -4.80 -1.61 -14.26
C ARG A 318 -3.50 -2.26 -14.69
N HIS A 319 -3.36 -3.54 -14.38
CA HIS A 319 -2.14 -4.29 -14.69
C HIS A 319 -2.38 -5.79 -14.80
N ARG A 320 -1.43 -6.47 -15.44
CA ARG A 320 -1.29 -7.92 -15.44
C ARG A 320 -0.05 -8.31 -14.64
N ILE A 321 -0.15 -9.35 -13.84
CA ILE A 321 0.97 -9.92 -13.06
C ILE A 321 1.24 -11.32 -13.57
N THR A 322 2.50 -11.60 -13.90
CA THR A 322 2.97 -12.94 -14.27
C THR A 322 4.13 -13.37 -13.39
N CYS A 323 4.21 -14.66 -13.08
CA CYS A 323 5.36 -15.27 -12.40
C CYS A 323 5.46 -16.74 -12.84
N ALA A 324 6.56 -17.09 -13.51
CA ALA A 324 6.71 -18.42 -14.09
C ALA A 324 6.87 -19.49 -13.02
N THR A 325 7.60 -19.20 -11.93
CA THR A 325 7.78 -20.08 -10.77
C THR A 325 6.45 -20.54 -10.18
N LEU A 326 5.48 -19.61 -10.05
CA LEU A 326 4.16 -19.90 -9.50
C LEU A 326 3.12 -20.27 -10.57
N GLN A 327 3.49 -20.26 -11.86
CA GLN A 327 2.55 -20.29 -12.99
C GLN A 327 1.37 -19.33 -12.75
N LEU A 328 1.72 -18.14 -12.25
CA LEU A 328 0.78 -17.06 -11.95
C LEU A 328 0.60 -16.22 -13.20
N ASP A 329 -0.66 -15.94 -13.52
CA ASP A 329 -1.05 -15.03 -14.59
C ASP A 329 -2.41 -14.44 -14.24
N ILE A 330 -2.42 -13.21 -13.73
CA ILE A 330 -3.63 -12.56 -13.22
C ILE A 330 -3.74 -11.13 -13.73
N VAL A 331 -4.97 -10.67 -13.94
CA VAL A 331 -5.29 -9.27 -14.27
C VAL A 331 -5.95 -8.62 -13.05
N GLY A 332 -5.46 -7.44 -12.68
CA GLY A 332 -5.94 -6.64 -11.55
C GLY A 332 -6.68 -5.39 -12.01
N GLU A 333 -7.82 -5.12 -11.38
CA GLU A 333 -8.63 -3.94 -11.64
C GLU A 333 -9.01 -3.22 -10.35
N PRO A 334 -8.95 -1.87 -10.32
CA PRO A 334 -9.41 -1.10 -9.17
C PRO A 334 -10.92 -1.24 -8.98
N MET A 335 -11.35 -1.36 -7.73
CA MET A 335 -12.77 -1.30 -7.36
C MET A 335 -13.21 0.13 -7.02
N VAL A 336 -12.26 1.03 -6.76
CA VAL A 336 -12.47 2.45 -6.44
C VAL A 336 -11.52 3.29 -7.29
N PRO A 337 -11.98 4.39 -7.90
CA PRO A 337 -11.13 5.23 -8.72
C PRO A 337 -10.15 6.04 -7.87
N ALA A 338 -8.86 5.94 -8.20
CA ALA A 338 -7.79 6.79 -7.67
C ALA A 338 -7.78 7.00 -6.13
N PRO A 339 -7.77 5.95 -5.30
CA PRO A 339 -7.88 6.07 -3.85
C PRO A 339 -6.59 6.62 -3.20
N ALA A 340 -6.42 7.94 -3.26
CA ALA A 340 -5.25 8.63 -2.74
C ALA A 340 -5.39 8.92 -1.24
N HIS A 341 -4.26 8.89 -0.53
CA HIS A 341 -4.18 9.16 0.91
C HIS A 341 -3.25 10.33 1.21
N GLY A 342 -3.49 11.00 2.34
CA GLY A 342 -2.73 12.18 2.77
C GLY A 342 -1.36 11.86 3.36
N LEU A 343 -0.64 10.86 2.83
CA LEU A 343 0.69 10.44 3.29
C LEU A 343 1.80 11.42 2.86
N PRO A 344 3.06 11.24 3.33
CA PRO A 344 4.11 12.23 3.10
C PRO A 344 4.38 12.59 1.64
N ILE A 345 4.27 11.60 0.74
CA ILE A 345 4.39 11.75 -0.71
C ILE A 345 3.14 11.22 -1.40
N GLU A 346 3.12 11.26 -2.73
CA GLU A 346 2.04 10.65 -3.51
C GLU A 346 1.91 9.17 -3.15
N TYR A 347 0.78 8.83 -2.55
CA TYR A 347 0.46 7.51 -2.08
C TYR A 347 -0.98 7.16 -2.39
N MET A 348 -1.18 6.02 -3.02
CA MET A 348 -2.50 5.55 -3.42
C MET A 348 -2.63 4.09 -3.07
N GLU A 349 -3.67 3.75 -2.33
CA GLU A 349 -3.94 2.38 -1.93
C GLU A 349 -5.44 2.12 -1.92
N GLY A 350 -5.86 0.96 -2.44
CA GLY A 350 -7.26 0.62 -2.34
C GLY A 350 -7.60 -0.76 -2.87
N PRO A 351 -8.91 -1.10 -2.82
CA PRO A 351 -9.40 -2.43 -3.14
C PRO A 351 -9.27 -2.76 -4.62
N TYR A 352 -8.78 -3.96 -4.90
CA TYR A 352 -8.61 -4.52 -6.23
C TYR A 352 -9.32 -5.86 -6.36
N ARG A 353 -9.83 -6.14 -7.56
CA ARG A 353 -10.26 -7.47 -7.97
C ARG A 353 -9.22 -8.07 -8.90
N TYR A 354 -8.85 -9.32 -8.63
CA TYR A 354 -7.98 -10.11 -9.49
C TYR A 354 -8.71 -11.32 -10.06
N HIS A 355 -8.36 -11.69 -11.29
CA HIS A 355 -8.80 -12.93 -11.92
C HIS A 355 -7.71 -13.47 -12.85
N GLY A 356 -7.64 -14.80 -12.98
CA GLY A 356 -6.65 -15.45 -13.85
C GLY A 356 -6.30 -16.85 -13.35
N THR A 357 -5.02 -17.19 -13.33
CA THR A 357 -4.54 -18.51 -12.88
C THR A 357 -3.39 -18.44 -11.87
N LEU A 358 -3.36 -19.42 -10.96
CA LEU A 358 -2.24 -19.74 -10.06
C LEU A 358 -1.98 -21.26 -10.13
N TRP A 359 -0.73 -21.68 -10.37
CA TRP A 359 -0.38 -23.08 -10.65
C TRP A 359 -1.24 -23.71 -11.77
N GLY A 360 -1.54 -22.92 -12.80
CA GLY A 360 -2.39 -23.33 -13.92
C GLY A 360 -3.87 -23.53 -13.60
N LYS A 361 -4.32 -23.23 -12.37
CA LYS A 361 -5.73 -23.33 -11.96
C LYS A 361 -6.36 -21.95 -11.91
N ALA A 362 -7.61 -21.85 -12.35
CA ALA A 362 -8.37 -20.62 -12.27
C ALA A 362 -8.48 -20.13 -10.82
N VAL A 363 -8.30 -18.82 -10.63
CA VAL A 363 -8.47 -18.13 -9.35
C VAL A 363 -9.13 -16.78 -9.56
N SER A 364 -9.90 -16.37 -8.57
CA SER A 364 -10.34 -14.98 -8.37
C SER A 364 -9.92 -14.50 -6.99
N GLY A 365 -9.67 -13.21 -6.83
CA GLY A 365 -9.17 -12.69 -5.57
C GLY A 365 -9.61 -11.27 -5.28
N PHE A 366 -9.71 -10.97 -3.98
CA PHE A 366 -9.82 -9.61 -3.46
C PHE A 366 -8.46 -9.18 -2.94
N ALA A 367 -8.13 -7.91 -3.07
CA ALA A 367 -6.80 -7.42 -2.77
C ALA A 367 -6.79 -5.97 -2.34
N PHE A 368 -5.68 -5.54 -1.76
CA PHE A 368 -5.25 -4.14 -1.77
C PHE A 368 -4.03 -3.97 -2.68
N ASN A 369 -3.96 -2.83 -3.36
CA ASN A 369 -2.81 -2.42 -4.18
C ASN A 369 -2.33 -1.05 -3.73
N GLU A 370 -1.23 -1.03 -3.02
CA GLU A 370 -0.49 0.15 -2.56
C GLU A 370 0.53 0.58 -3.61
N ARG A 371 0.61 1.87 -3.89
CA ARG A 371 1.63 2.45 -4.78
C ARG A 371 2.07 3.84 -4.35
N SER A 372 3.37 4.08 -4.44
CA SER A 372 4.00 5.40 -4.28
C SER A 372 4.77 5.87 -5.53
N LEU A 373 4.76 5.07 -6.60
CA LEU A 373 5.40 5.39 -7.88
C LEU A 373 4.56 6.40 -8.69
N ALA A 374 4.60 7.68 -8.29
CA ALA A 374 4.00 8.75 -9.08
C ALA A 374 4.90 9.14 -10.26
N LEU A 375 4.37 8.96 -11.47
CA LEU A 375 5.00 9.30 -12.74
C LEU A 375 4.72 10.76 -13.10
N TYR A 376 5.78 11.54 -13.28
CA TYR A 376 5.67 12.98 -13.53
C TYR A 376 6.82 13.59 -14.36
N ARG A 377 7.91 12.85 -14.57
CA ARG A 377 9.01 13.28 -15.44
C ARG A 377 8.62 13.10 -16.90
N ASP A 378 9.24 13.82 -17.81
CA ASP A 378 8.97 13.72 -19.24
C ASP A 378 8.97 12.28 -19.77
N TRP A 379 10.04 11.51 -19.52
CA TRP A 379 10.17 10.13 -19.98
C TRP A 379 9.16 9.19 -19.30
N GLU A 380 8.78 9.47 -18.05
CA GLU A 380 7.72 8.73 -17.34
C GLU A 380 6.35 9.04 -17.96
N LEU A 381 6.07 10.30 -18.28
CA LEU A 381 4.81 10.70 -18.92
C LEU A 381 4.70 10.21 -20.37
N VAL A 382 5.82 10.04 -21.07
CA VAL A 382 5.86 9.35 -22.37
C VAL A 382 5.45 7.88 -22.21
N GLU A 383 5.89 7.18 -21.17
CA GLU A 383 5.44 5.81 -20.88
C GLU A 383 3.93 5.75 -20.60
N VAL A 384 3.42 6.72 -19.82
CA VAL A 384 1.98 6.85 -19.55
C VAL A 384 1.20 7.06 -20.86
N LEU A 385 1.69 7.94 -21.74
CA LEU A 385 1.07 8.19 -23.05
C LEU A 385 1.11 6.93 -23.92
N ALA A 386 2.28 6.30 -24.06
CA ALA A 386 2.45 5.12 -24.90
C ALA A 386 1.52 3.98 -24.47
N THR A 387 1.43 3.73 -23.16
CA THR A 387 0.53 2.72 -22.60
C THR A 387 -0.92 3.08 -22.83
N THR A 388 -1.31 4.34 -22.61
CA THR A 388 -2.70 4.79 -22.80
C THR A 388 -3.14 4.66 -24.26
N VAL A 389 -2.25 5.00 -25.21
CA VAL A 389 -2.53 4.94 -26.64
C VAL A 389 -2.57 3.49 -27.14
N ALA A 390 -1.69 2.62 -26.65
CA ALA A 390 -1.71 1.20 -26.99
C ALA A 390 -2.99 0.48 -26.56
N ASN A 391 -3.69 1.00 -25.55
CA ASN A 391 -4.90 0.42 -24.97
C ASN A 391 -6.18 1.24 -25.26
N VAL A 392 -6.13 2.23 -26.16
CA VAL A 392 -7.32 3.03 -26.49
C VAL A 392 -8.26 2.29 -27.44
N GLU A 393 -9.56 2.35 -27.17
CA GLU A 393 -10.60 1.80 -28.04
C GLU A 393 -11.55 2.90 -28.54
N PRO A 394 -11.77 3.02 -29.87
CA PRO A 394 -11.11 2.28 -30.94
C PRO A 394 -9.63 2.68 -31.09
N PRO A 395 -8.79 1.82 -31.73
CA PRO A 395 -7.38 2.13 -31.97
C PRO A 395 -7.18 3.48 -32.67
N ALA A 396 -6.13 4.21 -32.30
CA ALA A 396 -5.77 5.51 -32.86
C ALA A 396 -4.40 5.48 -33.57
N PRO A 397 -4.29 4.94 -34.81
CA PRO A 397 -3.01 4.72 -35.48
C PRO A 397 -2.16 5.98 -35.67
N GLY A 398 -2.78 7.13 -35.93
CA GLY A 398 -2.06 8.40 -36.07
C GLY A 398 -1.40 8.85 -34.77
N LEU A 399 -2.05 8.58 -33.63
CA LEU A 399 -1.49 8.88 -32.33
C LEU A 399 -0.43 7.85 -31.93
N GLN A 400 -0.61 6.57 -32.28
CA GLN A 400 0.42 5.55 -32.10
C GLN A 400 1.71 5.92 -32.85
N ALA A 401 1.61 6.35 -34.11
CA ALA A 401 2.76 6.80 -34.89
C ALA A 401 3.46 8.01 -34.23
N ALA A 402 2.70 8.97 -33.71
CA ALA A 402 3.27 10.10 -32.97
C ALA A 402 4.00 9.66 -31.70
N VAL A 403 3.44 8.71 -30.94
CA VAL A 403 4.11 8.12 -29.76
C VAL A 403 5.42 7.45 -30.15
N ASP A 404 5.41 6.62 -31.19
CA ASP A 404 6.60 5.88 -31.66
C ASP A 404 7.75 6.82 -32.05
N GLU A 405 7.43 8.04 -32.52
CA GLU A 405 8.39 9.10 -32.82
C GLU A 405 8.82 9.92 -31.59
N VAL A 406 7.93 10.18 -30.64
CA VAL A 406 8.22 10.97 -29.43
C VAL A 406 9.17 10.24 -28.48
N VAL A 407 9.01 8.93 -28.30
CA VAL A 407 9.84 8.10 -27.41
C VAL A 407 11.35 8.31 -27.65
N PRO A 408 11.89 8.12 -28.88
CA PRO A 408 13.31 8.32 -29.13
C PRO A 408 13.74 9.80 -29.04
N LEU A 409 12.85 10.77 -29.30
CA LEU A 409 13.17 12.19 -29.13
C LEU A 409 13.42 12.54 -27.66
N VAL A 410 12.54 12.09 -26.75
CA VAL A 410 12.69 12.33 -25.31
C VAL A 410 13.92 11.60 -24.77
N ALA A 411 14.15 10.35 -25.17
CA ALA A 411 15.36 9.61 -24.80
C ALA A 411 16.66 10.30 -25.26
N ALA A 412 16.63 11.03 -26.38
CA ALA A 412 17.75 11.80 -26.90
C ALA A 412 17.84 13.24 -26.33
N GLY A 413 16.97 13.63 -25.39
CA GLY A 413 16.92 14.99 -24.83
C GLY A 413 16.37 16.06 -25.77
N ARG A 414 15.74 15.68 -26.89
CA ARG A 414 15.19 16.60 -27.91
C ARG A 414 13.78 17.06 -27.54
N ARG A 415 13.64 17.66 -26.34
CA ARG A 415 12.34 18.01 -25.72
C ARG A 415 11.48 18.94 -26.58
N GLY A 416 12.07 19.98 -27.17
CA GLY A 416 11.34 20.94 -27.99
C GLY A 416 10.75 20.34 -29.28
N GLU A 417 11.46 19.38 -29.87
CA GLU A 417 10.97 18.66 -31.05
C GLU A 417 9.84 17.70 -30.69
N ALA A 418 9.97 17.00 -29.56
CA ALA A 418 8.89 16.17 -29.01
C ALA A 418 7.63 16.99 -28.72
N ALA A 419 7.77 18.17 -28.09
CA ALA A 419 6.65 19.08 -27.83
C ALA A 419 5.99 19.58 -29.13
N SER A 420 6.79 19.94 -30.15
CA SER A 420 6.25 20.37 -31.45
C SER A 420 5.50 19.25 -32.16
N LEU A 421 5.99 18.01 -32.09
CA LEU A 421 5.35 16.86 -32.69
C LEU A 421 3.99 16.58 -32.03
N LEU A 422 3.96 16.56 -30.69
CA LEU A 422 2.73 16.37 -29.92
C LEU A 422 1.73 17.51 -30.14
N GLY A 423 2.20 18.76 -30.23
CA GLY A 423 1.34 19.92 -30.53
C GLY A 423 0.75 19.91 -31.94
N GLY A 424 1.32 19.12 -32.86
CA GLY A 424 0.80 18.90 -34.21
C GLY A 424 -0.24 17.79 -34.29
N VAL A 425 -0.43 17.00 -33.23
CA VAL A 425 -1.45 15.95 -33.17
C VAL A 425 -2.83 16.61 -33.23
N GLY A 426 -3.70 16.09 -34.11
CA GLY A 426 -5.08 16.57 -34.23
C GLY A 426 -5.87 16.44 -32.93
N ARG A 427 -7.03 17.11 -32.86
CA ARG A 427 -7.89 17.08 -31.67
C ARG A 427 -8.23 15.63 -31.28
N VAL A 428 -7.93 15.28 -30.04
CA VAL A 428 -8.29 13.99 -29.44
C VAL A 428 -9.65 14.11 -28.76
N GLU A 429 -10.57 13.19 -29.06
CA GLU A 429 -11.93 13.19 -28.48
C GLU A 429 -11.96 12.69 -27.02
N ASN A 430 -11.03 11.81 -26.64
CA ASN A 430 -10.91 11.31 -25.28
C ASN A 430 -10.32 12.39 -24.36
N ALA A 431 -11.11 12.86 -23.39
CA ALA A 431 -10.72 13.95 -22.49
C ALA A 431 -9.50 13.61 -21.62
N ALA A 432 -9.41 12.39 -21.09
CA ALA A 432 -8.28 11.98 -20.26
C ALA A 432 -6.96 11.98 -21.05
N LEU A 433 -7.02 11.48 -22.29
CA LEU A 433 -5.88 11.48 -23.20
C LEU A 433 -5.51 12.90 -23.68
N ALA A 434 -6.50 13.76 -23.91
CA ALA A 434 -6.24 15.18 -24.21
C ALA A 434 -5.53 15.88 -23.04
N THR A 435 -5.98 15.66 -21.79
CA THR A 435 -5.30 16.18 -20.60
C THR A 435 -3.89 15.63 -20.46
N LEU A 436 -3.67 14.34 -20.72
CA LEU A 436 -2.33 13.73 -20.68
C LEU A 436 -1.39 14.35 -21.71
N LEU A 437 -1.87 14.61 -22.93
CA LEU A 437 -1.09 15.28 -23.96
C LEU A 437 -0.71 16.70 -23.54
N GLU A 438 -1.65 17.47 -22.98
CA GLU A 438 -1.39 18.82 -22.47
C GLU A 438 -0.38 18.81 -21.31
N ASP A 439 -0.55 17.87 -20.36
CA ASP A 439 0.37 17.68 -19.23
C ASP A 439 1.79 17.37 -19.74
N LEU A 440 1.95 16.45 -20.70
CA LEU A 440 3.24 16.08 -21.28
C LEU A 440 3.87 17.24 -22.08
N ILE A 441 3.10 17.94 -22.92
CA ILE A 441 3.59 19.11 -23.67
C ILE A 441 4.08 20.19 -22.70
N THR A 442 3.36 20.42 -21.61
CA THR A 442 3.74 21.38 -20.57
C THR A 442 5.08 21.00 -19.95
N VAL A 443 5.27 19.73 -19.57
CA VAL A 443 6.54 19.25 -19.01
C VAL A 443 7.67 19.36 -20.03
N LEU A 444 7.47 18.99 -21.29
CA LEU A 444 8.48 19.07 -22.34
C LEU A 444 8.88 20.52 -22.68
N SER A 445 7.95 21.46 -22.53
CA SER A 445 8.15 22.88 -22.85
C SER A 445 8.70 23.72 -21.69
N ALA A 446 8.72 23.17 -20.47
CA ALA A 446 9.37 23.84 -19.33
C ALA A 446 10.88 23.96 -19.60
N ALA A 447 11.43 25.16 -19.40
CA ALA A 447 12.87 25.39 -19.50
C ALA A 447 13.62 24.61 -18.41
N ASP A 448 14.74 23.99 -18.77
CA ASP A 448 15.63 23.28 -17.83
C ASP A 448 16.15 24.17 -16.69
#